data_AF-A0A380DZE5-F1
#
_entry.id   AF-A0A380DZE5-F1
#
_cell.length_a   1.000
_cell.length_b   1.000
_cell.length_c   1.000
_cell.angle_alpha   90.00
_cell.angle_beta   90.00
_cell.angle_gamma   90.00
#
_symmetry.space_group_name_H-M   'P 1'
#
loop_
_entity.id
_entity.type
_entity.pdbx_description
1 polymer ?
#
loop_
_entity_poly.entity_id
_entity_poly.type
_entity_poly.pdbx_seq_one_letter_code
_entity_poly.pdbx_strand_id
1 'polypeptide(L)'
;MPRITIQKIGDPLKLQHTAFYDEQPFKKYLAKGYAYNSTGLSFLRPNILDQYYGAGNLYMTPTDMGKLITQIQQYKLFSPKITNPLLHEFGTKQYPDEYRYGFYAKPTLNRLNGGFFGQVFTVYYNDKYVVVLA
;
A
#
# COMPACT_ATOMS: atom_id res chain seq x y z
N MET A 1 6.97 -8.31 13.78
CA MET A 1 6.73 -7.21 12.81
C MET A 1 5.29 -6.71 12.74
N PRO A 2 4.21 -7.53 12.66
CA PRO A 2 2.84 -7.02 12.43
C PRO A 2 2.35 -6.01 13.49
N ARG A 3 2.69 -6.25 14.75
CA ARG A 3 2.25 -5.39 15.87
C ARG A 3 2.72 -3.94 15.76
N ILE A 4 3.91 -3.70 15.23
CA ILE A 4 4.46 -2.34 15.09
C ILE A 4 3.71 -1.58 14.00
N THR A 5 3.40 -2.22 12.87
CA THR A 5 2.66 -1.60 11.76
C THR A 5 1.28 -1.13 12.23
N ILE A 6 0.55 -1.97 12.96
CA ILE A 6 -0.76 -1.59 13.50
C ILE A 6 -0.60 -0.44 14.52
N GLN A 7 0.30 -0.57 15.50
CA GLN A 7 0.44 0.43 16.57
C GLN A 7 0.98 1.79 16.11
N LYS A 8 1.86 1.82 15.10
CA LYS A 8 2.54 3.05 14.66
C LYS A 8 1.89 3.69 13.43
N ILE A 9 1.10 2.94 12.66
CA ILE A 9 0.49 3.42 11.41
C ILE A 9 -1.02 3.14 11.40
N GLY A 10 -1.43 1.89 11.58
CA GLY A 10 -2.83 1.47 11.49
C GLY A 10 -3.75 2.20 12.48
N ASP A 11 -3.47 2.10 13.78
CA ASP A 11 -4.27 2.70 14.84
C ASP A 11 -4.23 4.24 14.80
N PRO A 12 -3.05 4.90 14.69
CA PRO A 12 -2.99 6.36 14.66
C PRO A 12 -3.73 6.98 13.47
N LEU A 13 -3.72 6.31 12.32
CA LEU A 13 -4.39 6.78 11.11
C LEU A 13 -5.80 6.20 10.92
N LYS A 14 -6.28 5.39 11.87
CA LYS A 14 -7.61 4.77 11.85
C LYS A 14 -7.87 3.97 10.56
N LEU A 15 -6.92 3.11 10.20
CA LEU A 15 -7.03 2.17 9.07
C LEU A 15 -7.79 0.90 9.48
N GLN A 16 -9.10 1.02 9.66
CA GLN A 16 -9.96 -0.02 10.25
C GLN A 16 -10.37 -1.13 9.27
N HIS A 17 -10.06 -0.98 7.99
CA HIS A 17 -10.36 -1.91 6.90
C HIS A 17 -9.06 -2.31 6.18
N THR A 18 -8.01 -2.50 6.97
CA THR A 18 -6.67 -2.93 6.59
C THR A 18 -6.25 -4.02 7.58
N ALA A 19 -5.78 -5.15 7.07
CA ALA A 19 -5.47 -6.31 7.91
C ALA A 19 -4.42 -7.21 7.29
N PHE A 20 -3.70 -7.96 8.12
CA PHE A 20 -2.87 -9.07 7.65
C PHE A 20 -3.73 -10.25 7.17
N TYR A 21 -3.15 -11.07 6.30
CA TYR A 21 -3.81 -12.16 5.58
C TYR A 21 -4.56 -13.19 6.46
N ASP A 22 -4.20 -13.33 7.74
CA ASP A 22 -4.72 -14.33 8.66
C ASP A 22 -5.66 -13.77 9.75
N GLU A 23 -5.92 -12.46 9.76
CA GLU A 23 -6.78 -11.83 10.76
C GLU A 23 -8.25 -12.24 10.62
N GLN A 24 -8.74 -12.98 11.62
CA GLN A 24 -10.05 -13.64 11.59
C GLN A 24 -11.23 -12.70 11.27
N PRO A 25 -11.34 -11.49 11.85
CA PRO A 25 -12.48 -10.60 11.58
C PRO A 25 -12.61 -10.19 10.10
N PHE A 26 -11.51 -10.20 9.36
CA PHE A 26 -11.42 -9.69 7.99
C PHE A 26 -11.51 -10.77 6.92
N LYS A 27 -11.39 -12.07 7.28
CA LYS A 27 -11.36 -13.18 6.31
C LYS A 27 -12.50 -13.18 5.30
N LYS A 28 -13.70 -12.75 5.71
CA LYS A 28 -14.88 -12.65 4.82
C LYS A 28 -14.77 -11.58 3.72
N TYR A 29 -13.83 -10.64 3.85
CA TYR A 29 -13.63 -9.52 2.93
C TYR A 29 -12.34 -9.62 2.11
N LEU A 30 -11.49 -10.63 2.37
CA LEU A 30 -10.24 -10.79 1.64
C LEU A 30 -10.54 -11.23 0.20
N ALA A 31 -10.14 -10.39 -0.76
CA ALA A 31 -10.32 -10.67 -2.17
C ALA A 31 -9.54 -11.92 -2.60
N LYS A 32 -10.10 -12.64 -3.57
CA LYS A 32 -9.45 -13.75 -4.27
C LYS A 32 -8.88 -13.22 -5.58
N GLY A 33 -7.61 -13.49 -5.86
CA GLY A 33 -7.02 -13.17 -7.15
C GLY A 33 -7.15 -14.33 -8.13
N TYR A 34 -7.33 -13.99 -9.40
CA TYR A 34 -7.61 -14.95 -10.45
C TYR A 34 -6.73 -14.68 -11.66
N ALA A 35 -6.42 -15.74 -12.41
CA ALA A 35 -5.76 -15.65 -13.69
C ALA A 35 -6.35 -16.69 -14.65
N TYR A 36 -6.42 -16.33 -15.93
CA TYR A 36 -6.73 -17.28 -16.98
C TYR A 36 -5.52 -18.20 -17.21
N ASN A 37 -5.78 -19.50 -17.22
CA ASN A 37 -4.83 -20.53 -17.62
C ASN A 37 -5.44 -21.38 -18.75
N SER A 38 -4.79 -22.49 -19.10
CA SER A 38 -5.24 -23.39 -20.17
C SER A 38 -6.62 -24.02 -19.95
N THR A 39 -7.13 -24.05 -18.71
CA THR A 39 -8.44 -24.63 -18.37
C THR A 39 -9.48 -23.57 -18.00
N GLY A 40 -9.17 -22.28 -18.17
CA GLY A 40 -10.07 -21.16 -17.92
C GLY A 40 -9.65 -20.30 -16.73
N LEU A 41 -10.61 -19.63 -16.09
CA LEU A 41 -10.35 -18.77 -14.94
C LEU A 41 -10.01 -19.60 -13.70
N SER A 42 -8.82 -19.39 -13.14
CA SER A 42 -8.32 -20.14 -11.99
C SER A 42 -8.01 -19.23 -10.80
N PHE A 43 -8.41 -19.67 -9.60
CA PHE A 43 -8.09 -18.99 -8.35
C PHE A 43 -6.63 -19.26 -7.96
N LEU A 44 -5.88 -18.18 -7.76
CA LEU A 44 -4.49 -18.26 -7.31
C LEU A 44 -4.46 -18.15 -5.78
N ARG A 45 -4.56 -19.30 -5.09
CA ARG A 45 -4.53 -19.34 -3.62
C ARG A 45 -3.16 -18.90 -3.09
N PRO A 46 -3.10 -17.87 -2.23
CA PRO A 46 -1.86 -17.51 -1.56
C PRO A 46 -1.38 -18.64 -0.65
N ASN A 47 -0.12 -19.05 -0.79
CA ASN A 47 0.46 -20.20 -0.09
C ASN A 47 1.76 -19.90 0.68
N ILE A 48 2.24 -18.65 0.66
CA ILE A 48 3.52 -18.23 1.29
C ILE A 48 3.41 -16.89 2.04
N LEU A 49 2.19 -16.43 2.36
CA LEU A 49 1.98 -15.09 2.96
C LEU A 49 2.53 -14.94 4.39
N ASP A 50 2.73 -16.06 5.08
CA ASP A 50 3.39 -16.14 6.39
C ASP A 50 4.86 -15.69 6.34
N GLN A 51 5.52 -15.87 5.20
CA GLN A 51 6.93 -15.49 4.98
C GLN A 51 7.10 -14.06 4.45
N TYR A 52 5.99 -13.37 4.10
CA TYR A 52 6.01 -12.11 3.33
C TYR A 52 5.68 -10.85 4.15
N TYR A 53 5.92 -10.87 5.46
CA TYR A 53 5.76 -9.68 6.30
C TYR A 53 6.65 -8.53 5.80
N GLY A 54 6.02 -7.44 5.37
CA GLY A 54 6.68 -6.25 4.81
C GLY A 54 6.85 -6.26 3.30
N ALA A 55 6.56 -7.38 2.62
CA ALA A 55 6.76 -7.55 1.18
C ALA A 55 5.50 -7.95 0.39
N GLY A 56 4.32 -7.96 1.03
CA GLY A 56 3.04 -8.18 0.31
C GLY A 56 2.06 -9.16 0.96
N ASN A 57 1.94 -9.19 2.28
CA ASN A 57 0.96 -10.02 3.00
C ASN A 57 -0.14 -9.23 3.73
N LEU A 58 -0.29 -7.94 3.38
CA LEU A 58 -1.29 -7.03 3.92
C LEU A 58 -2.41 -6.81 2.88
N TYR A 59 -3.65 -6.86 3.33
CA TYR A 59 -4.83 -6.53 2.55
C TYR A 59 -5.36 -5.17 2.97
N MET A 60 -5.78 -4.37 2.00
CA MET A 60 -6.33 -3.02 2.23
C MET A 60 -7.54 -2.78 1.34
N THR A 61 -8.54 -2.10 1.88
CA THR A 61 -9.56 -1.48 1.03
C THR A 61 -8.98 -0.28 0.28
N PRO A 62 -9.47 0.04 -0.93
CA PRO A 62 -9.06 1.24 -1.66
C PRO A 62 -9.24 2.52 -0.84
N THR A 63 -10.31 2.59 -0.04
CA THR A 63 -10.61 3.72 0.84
C THR A 63 -9.57 3.93 1.93
N ASP A 64 -9.07 2.87 2.57
CA ASP A 64 -8.05 3.00 3.61
C ASP A 64 -6.68 3.38 3.04
N MET A 65 -6.35 2.93 1.82
CA MET A 65 -5.15 3.41 1.13
C MET A 65 -5.24 4.91 0.82
N GLY A 66 -6.39 5.38 0.32
CA GLY A 66 -6.64 6.81 0.11
C GLY A 66 -6.49 7.61 1.41
N LYS A 67 -7.08 7.10 2.50
CA LYS A 67 -6.97 7.67 3.84
C LYS A 67 -5.52 7.72 4.36
N LEU A 68 -4.74 6.66 4.14
CA LEU A 68 -3.33 6.60 4.53
C LEU A 68 -2.53 7.71 3.84
N ILE A 69 -2.63 7.80 2.51
CA ILE A 69 -1.85 8.77 1.72
C ILE A 69 -2.25 10.21 2.06
N THR A 70 -3.56 10.50 2.09
CA THR A 70 -4.05 11.85 2.42
C THR A 70 -3.63 12.30 3.81
N GLN A 71 -3.63 11.40 4.82
CA GLN A 71 -3.17 11.75 6.16
C GLN A 71 -1.64 11.93 6.24
N ILE A 72 -0.85 11.20 5.44
CA ILE A 72 0.59 11.46 5.32
C ILE A 72 0.83 12.85 4.70
N GLN A 73 0.12 13.19 3.62
CA GLN A 73 0.18 14.53 2.99
C GLN A 73 -0.23 15.65 3.96
N GLN A 74 -1.13 15.36 4.91
CA GLN A 74 -1.54 16.27 5.98
C GLN A 74 -0.64 16.21 7.23
N TYR A 75 0.57 15.65 7.12
CA TYR A 75 1.57 15.67 8.18
C TYR A 75 1.16 14.92 9.47
N LYS A 76 0.29 13.90 9.36
CA LYS A 76 -0.20 13.14 10.52
C LYS A 76 0.80 12.12 11.07
N LEU A 77 1.80 11.72 10.29
CA LEU A 77 2.88 10.83 10.75
C LEU A 77 4.17 11.59 11.05
N PHE A 78 4.54 12.54 10.20
CA PHE A 78 5.77 13.32 10.33
C PHE A 78 5.52 14.80 10.06
N SER A 79 6.41 15.64 10.56
CA SER A 79 6.36 17.09 10.31
C SER A 79 6.60 17.41 8.83
N PRO A 80 6.21 18.62 8.35
CA PRO A 80 6.44 19.02 6.96
C PRO A 80 7.91 18.92 6.51
N LYS A 81 8.86 19.16 7.42
CA LYS A 81 10.30 19.04 7.16
C LYS A 81 10.74 17.62 6.77
N ILE A 82 9.99 16.61 7.19
CA ILE A 82 10.25 15.20 6.87
C ILE A 82 9.35 14.73 5.72
N THR A 83 8.07 15.09 5.76
CA THR A 83 7.09 14.64 4.77
C THR A 83 7.36 15.22 3.38
N ASN A 84 7.70 16.51 3.27
CA ASN A 84 7.84 17.13 1.95
C ASN A 84 8.99 16.50 1.14
N PRO A 85 10.21 16.31 1.68
CA PRO A 85 11.27 15.61 0.96
C PRO A 85 10.90 14.16 0.64
N LEU A 86 10.30 13.44 1.60
CA LEU A 86 9.86 12.05 1.43
C LEU A 86 8.94 11.90 0.20
N LEU A 87 7.95 12.80 0.07
CA LEU A 87 6.92 12.70 -0.96
C LEU A 87 7.30 13.32 -2.30
N HIS A 88 8.19 14.32 -2.34
CA HIS A 88 8.37 15.15 -3.54
C HIS A 88 9.81 15.28 -4.04
N GLU A 89 10.81 15.14 -3.16
CA GLU A 89 12.21 15.35 -3.56
C GLU A 89 12.75 14.09 -4.22
N PHE A 90 13.33 14.19 -5.42
CA PHE A 90 14.08 13.13 -6.10
C PHE A 90 15.22 13.73 -6.93
N GLY A 91 16.23 12.93 -7.28
CA GLY A 91 17.44 13.41 -7.97
C GLY A 91 18.44 14.15 -7.07
N THR A 92 18.39 13.92 -5.75
CA THR A 92 19.29 14.55 -4.78
C THR A 92 20.21 13.52 -4.13
N LYS A 93 21.19 13.97 -3.32
CA LYS A 93 22.06 13.04 -2.58
C LYS A 93 21.26 12.18 -1.58
N GLN A 94 20.20 12.72 -0.99
CA GLN A 94 19.37 12.01 -0.02
C GLN A 94 18.34 11.10 -0.71
N TYR A 95 17.75 11.57 -1.81
CA TYR A 95 16.77 10.86 -2.60
C TYR A 95 17.23 10.80 -4.06
N PRO A 96 18.21 9.93 -4.40
CA PRO A 96 18.80 9.91 -5.74
C PRO A 96 17.79 9.46 -6.81
N ASP A 97 16.90 8.54 -6.46
CA ASP A 97 15.95 7.93 -7.37
C ASP A 97 14.50 8.33 -7.09
N GLU A 98 13.64 8.11 -8.09
CA GLU A 98 12.19 8.24 -7.92
C GLU A 98 11.66 7.25 -6.86
N TYR A 99 12.23 6.04 -6.77
CA TYR A 99 11.81 5.05 -5.78
C TYR A 99 12.42 5.33 -4.40
N ARG A 100 11.58 5.33 -3.38
CA ARG A 100 11.99 5.42 -1.97
C ARG A 100 10.93 4.80 -1.06
N TYR A 101 11.38 4.12 0.00
CA TYR A 101 10.51 3.65 1.09
C TYR A 101 9.21 2.94 0.63
N GLY A 102 9.24 2.18 -0.47
CA GLY A 102 8.09 1.41 -0.95
C GLY A 102 7.19 2.10 -1.98
N PHE A 103 7.51 3.31 -2.43
CA PHE A 103 6.73 4.01 -3.46
C PHE A 103 7.62 4.86 -4.38
N TYR A 104 7.04 5.40 -5.45
CA TYR A 104 7.71 6.27 -6.41
C TYR A 104 7.21 7.71 -6.28
N ALA A 105 8.13 8.68 -6.25
CA ALA A 105 7.85 10.09 -6.53
C ALA A 105 8.32 10.41 -7.94
N LYS A 106 7.40 10.80 -8.83
CA LYS A 106 7.68 11.05 -10.26
C LYS A 106 7.35 12.50 -10.62
N PRO A 107 7.78 13.00 -11.80
CA PRO A 107 7.59 14.40 -12.18
C PRO A 107 6.14 14.92 -12.14
N THR A 108 5.16 14.06 -12.45
CA THR A 108 3.75 14.46 -12.55
C THR A 108 2.83 13.84 -11.50
N LEU A 109 3.32 12.86 -10.74
CA LEU A 109 2.54 12.07 -9.78
C LEU A 109 3.44 11.21 -8.89
N ASN A 110 2.88 10.70 -7.80
CA ASN A 110 3.45 9.62 -7.03
C ASN A 110 2.71 8.31 -7.31
N ARG A 111 3.40 7.19 -7.15
CA ARG A 111 2.88 5.86 -7.52
C ARG A 111 3.21 4.78 -6.50
N LEU A 112 2.21 3.94 -6.19
CA LEU A 112 2.37 2.64 -5.54
C LEU A 112 1.85 1.56 -6.47
N ASN A 113 2.45 0.37 -6.43
CA ASN A 113 1.95 -0.76 -7.20
C ASN A 113 2.40 -2.09 -6.57
N GLY A 114 1.46 -3.01 -6.38
CA GLY A 114 1.73 -4.39 -6.02
C GLY A 114 0.95 -5.31 -6.95
N GLY A 115 1.63 -6.29 -7.54
CA GLY A 115 1.00 -7.40 -8.24
C GLY A 115 1.30 -8.69 -7.50
N PHE A 116 0.29 -9.38 -6.98
CA PHE A 116 0.51 -10.59 -6.20
C PHE A 116 -0.70 -11.52 -6.24
N PHE A 117 -0.45 -12.82 -6.42
CA PHE A 117 -1.48 -13.88 -6.47
C PHE A 117 -2.72 -13.54 -7.30
N GLY A 118 -2.55 -12.98 -8.50
CA GLY A 118 -3.66 -12.65 -9.41
C GLY A 118 -4.46 -11.41 -9.03
N GLN A 119 -3.91 -10.55 -8.15
CA GLN A 119 -4.43 -9.23 -7.82
C GLN A 119 -3.42 -8.17 -8.24
N VAL A 120 -3.91 -6.99 -8.59
CA VAL A 120 -3.08 -5.81 -8.86
C VAL A 120 -3.68 -4.64 -8.09
N PHE A 121 -2.89 -4.07 -7.18
CA PHE A 121 -3.26 -2.92 -6.39
C PHE A 121 -2.36 -1.74 -6.78
N THR A 122 -2.93 -0.72 -7.40
CA THR A 122 -2.20 0.41 -7.95
C THR A 122 -2.74 1.72 -7.43
N VAL A 123 -1.84 2.65 -7.14
CA VAL A 123 -2.18 4.01 -6.72
C VAL A 123 -1.44 5.02 -7.57
N TYR A 124 -2.17 6.04 -8.02
CA TYR A 124 -1.62 7.25 -8.62
C TYR A 124 -2.12 8.44 -7.81
N TYR A 125 -1.22 9.33 -7.39
CA TYR A 125 -1.64 10.49 -6.62
C TYR A 125 -0.80 11.74 -6.83
N ASN A 126 -1.39 12.89 -6.51
CA ASN A 126 -0.74 14.19 -6.37
C ASN A 126 -1.40 14.94 -5.20
N ASP A 127 -1.20 16.25 -5.10
CA ASP A 127 -1.73 17.05 -3.98
C ASP A 127 -3.26 17.21 -4.00
N LYS A 128 -3.90 16.93 -5.14
CA LYS A 128 -5.36 17.09 -5.32
C LYS A 128 -6.11 15.78 -5.31
N TYR A 129 -5.56 14.74 -5.94
CA TYR A 129 -6.24 13.46 -6.13
C TYR A 129 -5.38 12.30 -5.65
N VAL A 130 -6.02 11.35 -4.98
CA VAL A 130 -5.48 10.02 -4.70
C VAL A 130 -6.40 9.00 -5.35
N VAL A 131 -5.92 8.38 -6.43
CA VAL A 131 -6.68 7.38 -7.19
C VAL A 131 -6.15 6.01 -6.85
N VAL A 132 -6.99 5.18 -6.22
CA VAL A 132 -6.66 3.81 -5.83
C VAL A 132 -7.51 2.85 -6.66
N LEU A 133 -6.86 1.92 -7.35
CA LEU A 133 -7.50 0.89 -8.16
C LEU A 133 -6.97 -0.49 -7.74
N ALA A 134 -7.88 -1.42 -7.49
CA ALA A 134 -7.60 -2.74 -6.94
C ALA A 134 -8.57 -3.79 -7.53
#